data_AF-A0A1V3G3Z6-F1
#
_entry.id   AF-A0A1V3G3Z6-F1
#
_cell.length_a   1.000
_cell.length_b   1.000
_cell.length_c   1.000
_cell.angle_alpha   90.00
_cell.angle_beta   90.00
_cell.angle_gamma   90.00
#
_symmetry.space_group_name_H-M   'P 1'
#
loop_
_entity.id
_entity.type
_entity.pdbx_description
1 polymer ?
#
loop_
_entity_poly.entity_id
_entity_poly.type
_entity_poly.pdbx_seq_one_letter_code
_entity_poly.pdbx_strand_id
1 'polypeptide(L)'
;MKLHIRFLRSLFSTKAISNFRLLGVGSTIIYVLSLTFLCILPVLFIFLFSLFAAEDKPLQNFQNYGLNPGQMQDFASSVNGVLPIIIVVIYLAMYIIFSGILFSGVSVLSGIGLPISKVFNKNLSYRHLWVMSCYSITLPVVLLTIIFLMNVHIPYSFFLFWGLTFIILAIAINKSPVKK
;
A
#
# COMPACT_ATOMS: atom_id res chain seq x y z
N MET A 1 2.74 -3.66 22.86
CA MET A 1 2.65 -4.80 21.93
C MET A 1 3.60 -4.60 20.75
N LYS A 2 4.42 -5.60 20.42
CA LYS A 2 5.41 -5.55 19.33
C LYS A 2 4.75 -5.41 17.96
N LEU A 3 5.46 -4.87 16.97
CA LEU A 3 4.93 -4.53 15.64
C LEU A 3 4.38 -5.75 14.88
N HIS A 4 5.14 -6.84 14.80
CA HIS A 4 4.74 -8.08 14.12
C HIS A 4 3.46 -8.70 14.71
N ILE A 5 3.26 -8.59 16.02
CA ILE A 5 2.04 -9.08 16.67
C ILE A 5 0.82 -8.26 16.24
N ARG A 6 0.99 -6.93 16.02
CA ARG A 6 -0.08 -6.06 15.50
C ARG A 6 -0.45 -6.46 14.08
N PHE A 7 0.55 -6.69 13.24
CA PHE A 7 0.37 -7.15 11.87
C PHE A 7 -0.43 -8.45 11.80
N LEU A 8 0.05 -9.51 12.47
CA LEU A 8 -0.62 -10.81 12.47
C LEU A 8 -2.06 -10.72 12.98
N ARG A 9 -2.29 -10.01 14.09
CA ARG A 9 -3.63 -9.85 14.64
C ARG A 9 -4.56 -9.05 13.73
N SER A 10 -4.04 -8.08 12.98
CA SER A 10 -4.81 -7.28 12.03
C SER A 10 -5.22 -8.07 10.78
N LEU A 11 -4.43 -9.08 10.39
CA LEU A 11 -4.79 -9.97 9.29
C LEU A 11 -6.00 -10.86 9.64
N PHE A 12 -6.05 -11.38 10.86
CA PHE A 12 -7.00 -12.46 11.20
C PHE A 12 -8.15 -12.05 12.12
N SER A 13 -8.08 -10.91 12.81
CA SER A 13 -9.06 -10.59 13.85
C SER A 13 -9.52 -9.13 13.88
N THR A 14 -10.73 -8.90 13.40
CA THR A 14 -11.44 -7.61 13.54
C THR A 14 -11.71 -7.23 15.00
N LYS A 15 -11.79 -8.23 15.90
CA LYS A 15 -11.89 -7.97 17.34
C LYS A 15 -10.59 -7.37 17.88
N ALA A 16 -9.43 -7.86 17.43
CA ALA A 16 -8.15 -7.29 17.81
C ALA A 16 -8.00 -5.84 17.32
N ILE A 17 -8.42 -5.56 16.08
CA ILE A 17 -8.46 -4.20 15.51
C ILE A 17 -9.28 -3.26 16.40
N SER A 18 -10.44 -3.70 16.90
CA SER A 18 -11.25 -2.90 17.82
C SER A 18 -10.52 -2.51 19.11
N ASN A 19 -9.63 -3.38 19.62
CA ASN A 19 -8.84 -3.11 20.82
C ASN A 19 -7.64 -2.21 20.54
N PHE A 20 -7.13 -2.20 19.30
CA PHE A 20 -6.02 -1.33 18.89
C PHE A 20 -6.37 0.14 18.91
N ARG A 21 -7.66 0.52 18.98
CA ARG A 21 -8.08 1.91 19.17
C ARG A 21 -7.43 2.61 20.36
N LEU A 22 -6.98 1.85 21.37
CA LEU A 22 -6.33 2.38 22.57
C LEU A 22 -4.84 2.72 22.34
N LEU A 23 -4.25 2.28 21.23
CA LEU A 23 -2.86 2.55 20.88
C LEU A 23 -2.66 4.02 20.50
N GLY A 24 -1.45 4.53 20.73
CA GLY A 24 -1.07 5.90 20.36
C GLY A 24 -0.92 6.07 18.85
N VAL A 25 -1.30 7.25 18.35
CA VAL A 25 -1.27 7.62 16.92
C VAL A 25 0.13 7.47 16.33
N GLY A 26 1.18 7.98 16.99
CA GLY A 26 2.55 7.87 16.49
C GLY A 26 3.02 6.44 16.25
N SER A 27 2.69 5.50 17.16
CA SER A 27 3.02 4.08 16.98
C SER A 27 2.27 3.43 15.83
N THR A 28 1.10 3.97 15.48
CA THR A 28 0.27 3.51 14.37
C THR A 28 0.75 4.10 13.05
N ILE A 29 1.24 5.34 13.03
CA ILE A 29 1.91 5.94 11.86
C ILE A 29 3.11 5.08 11.44
N ILE A 30 3.99 4.75 12.39
CA ILE A 30 5.16 3.88 12.14
C ILE A 30 4.72 2.52 11.59
N TYR A 31 3.61 1.97 12.09
CA TYR A 31 3.03 0.74 11.57
C TYR A 31 2.59 0.85 10.11
N VAL A 32 1.83 1.88 9.75
CA VAL A 32 1.36 2.09 8.37
C VAL A 32 2.56 2.28 7.43
N LEU A 33 3.56 3.07 7.84
CA LEU A 33 4.79 3.28 7.06
C LEU A 33 5.55 1.96 6.83
N SER A 34 5.67 1.15 7.87
CA SER A 34 6.32 -0.16 7.78
C SER A 34 5.53 -1.14 6.89
N LEU A 35 4.20 -1.11 6.99
CA LEU A 35 3.31 -1.91 6.14
C LEU A 35 3.44 -1.51 4.66
N THR A 36 3.44 -0.20 4.37
CA THR A 36 3.65 0.30 3.00
C THR A 36 4.99 -0.12 2.44
N PHE A 37 6.05 0.01 3.23
CA PHE A 37 7.39 -0.37 2.81
C PHE A 37 7.43 -1.85 2.44
N LEU A 38 6.85 -2.72 3.28
CA LEU A 38 6.80 -4.16 3.04
C LEU A 38 5.99 -4.52 1.79
N CYS A 39 4.81 -3.92 1.60
CA CYS A 39 3.93 -4.25 0.47
C CYS A 39 4.42 -3.70 -0.87
N ILE A 40 5.26 -2.67 -0.88
CA ILE A 40 5.82 -2.11 -2.12
C ILE A 40 7.01 -2.94 -2.62
N LEU A 41 7.75 -3.66 -1.76
CA LEU A 41 8.85 -4.52 -2.17
C LEU A 41 8.51 -5.51 -3.30
N PRO A 42 7.42 -6.30 -3.23
CA PRO A 42 7.07 -7.19 -4.33
C PRO A 42 6.68 -6.45 -5.61
N VAL A 43 6.06 -5.28 -5.49
CA VAL A 43 5.72 -4.42 -6.64
C VAL A 43 7.00 -3.95 -7.33
N LEU A 44 8.00 -3.50 -6.55
CA LEU A 44 9.31 -3.15 -7.06
C LEU A 44 9.98 -4.34 -7.75
N PHE A 45 9.96 -5.53 -7.13
CA PHE A 45 10.58 -6.71 -7.71
C PHE A 45 9.98 -7.07 -9.07
N ILE A 46 8.65 -7.07 -9.20
CA ILE A 46 7.97 -7.34 -10.47
C ILE A 46 8.28 -6.26 -11.51
N PHE A 47 8.29 -4.99 -11.10
CA PHE A 47 8.68 -3.88 -11.97
C PHE A 47 10.11 -4.03 -12.49
N LEU A 48 11.06 -4.33 -11.62
CA LEU A 48 12.47 -4.56 -12.00
C LEU A 48 12.60 -5.77 -12.90
N PHE A 49 11.95 -6.89 -12.56
CA PHE A 49 11.95 -8.08 -13.39
C PHE A 49 11.39 -7.78 -14.79
N SER A 50 10.27 -7.07 -14.88
CA SER A 50 9.70 -6.66 -16.17
C SER A 50 10.61 -5.72 -16.96
N LEU A 51 11.35 -4.85 -16.27
CA LEU A 51 12.27 -3.90 -16.90
C LEU A 51 13.51 -4.61 -17.46
N PHE A 52 14.08 -5.56 -16.71
CA PHE A 52 15.27 -6.31 -17.14
C PHE A 52 14.96 -7.49 -18.05
N ALA A 53 13.74 -8.04 -18.01
CA ALA A 53 13.28 -9.10 -18.90
C ALA A 53 12.70 -8.58 -20.21
N ALA A 54 12.49 -7.26 -20.35
CA ALA A 54 12.10 -6.66 -21.61
C ALA A 54 13.22 -6.92 -22.64
N GLU A 55 12.91 -7.69 -23.69
CA GLU A 55 13.88 -8.00 -24.76
C GLU A 55 14.52 -6.72 -25.32
N ASP A 56 15.82 -6.77 -25.57
CA ASP A 56 16.67 -5.75 -26.17
C ASP A 56 16.30 -5.43 -27.64
N LYS A 57 15.04 -5.05 -27.88
CA LYS A 57 14.57 -4.49 -29.16
C LYS A 57 14.58 -2.96 -29.28
N PRO A 58 15.28 -2.14 -28.46
CA PRO A 58 15.44 -0.73 -28.82
C PRO A 58 16.21 -0.59 -30.14
N LEU A 59 17.25 -1.42 -30.33
CA LEU A 59 18.24 -1.30 -31.42
C LEU A 59 17.63 -1.38 -32.83
N GLN A 60 16.60 -2.20 -33.05
CA GLN A 60 15.95 -2.31 -34.36
C GLN A 60 15.10 -1.09 -34.71
N ASN A 61 14.52 -0.41 -33.71
CA ASN A 61 13.72 0.79 -33.94
C ASN A 61 14.59 2.03 -34.20
N PHE A 62 15.84 2.05 -33.70
CA PHE A 62 16.77 3.17 -33.89
C PHE A 62 17.44 3.19 -35.27
N GLN A 63 17.59 2.04 -35.94
CA GLN A 63 18.10 1.99 -37.32
C GLN A 63 17.19 2.75 -38.29
N ASN A 64 15.88 2.80 -38.03
CA ASN A 64 14.92 3.54 -38.84
C ASN A 64 15.08 5.07 -38.75
N TYR A 65 15.82 5.58 -37.76
CA TYR A 65 16.10 7.02 -37.59
C TYR A 65 17.48 7.44 -38.14
N GLY A 66 18.19 6.57 -38.86
CA GLY A 66 19.47 6.89 -39.50
C GLY A 66 20.68 6.98 -38.55
N LEU A 67 20.55 6.45 -37.33
CA LEU A 67 21.64 6.42 -36.35
C LEU A 67 22.67 5.34 -36.72
N ASN A 68 23.97 5.64 -36.53
CA ASN A 68 25.05 4.68 -36.73
C ASN A 68 25.12 3.71 -35.53
N PRO A 69 25.37 2.39 -35.72
CA PRO A 69 25.56 1.42 -34.63
C PRO A 69 26.44 1.89 -33.46
N GLY A 70 27.52 2.64 -33.73
CA GLY A 70 28.39 3.19 -32.68
C GLY A 70 27.65 4.18 -31.75
N GLN A 71 26.88 5.09 -32.33
CA GLN A 71 26.10 6.07 -31.56
C GLN A 71 25.02 5.40 -30.71
N MET A 72 24.45 4.29 -31.18
CA MET A 72 23.49 3.51 -30.41
C MET A 72 24.15 2.83 -29.20
N GLN A 73 25.37 2.32 -29.38
CA GLN A 73 26.11 1.65 -28.32
C GLN A 73 26.58 2.64 -27.24
N ASP A 74 27.00 3.84 -27.64
CA ASP A 74 27.35 4.93 -26.72
C ASP A 74 26.13 5.42 -25.92
N PHE A 75 24.96 5.50 -26.57
CA PHE A 75 23.72 5.84 -25.89
C PHE A 75 23.28 4.74 -24.90
N ALA A 76 23.30 3.47 -25.33
CA ALA A 76 22.90 2.34 -24.48
C ALA A 76 23.80 2.21 -23.23
N SER A 77 25.11 2.38 -23.38
CA SER A 77 26.05 2.39 -22.25
C SER A 77 25.80 3.56 -21.29
N SER A 78 25.48 4.75 -21.81
CA SER A 78 25.10 5.91 -21.01
C SER A 78 23.82 5.66 -20.21
N VAL A 79 22.78 5.09 -20.82
CA VAL A 79 21.51 4.77 -20.16
C VAL A 79 21.72 3.72 -19.06
N ASN A 80 22.46 2.65 -19.34
CA ASN A 80 22.75 1.60 -18.37
C ASN A 80 23.48 2.14 -17.12
N GLY A 81 24.35 3.14 -17.28
CA GLY A 81 25.03 3.78 -16.15
C GLY A 81 24.09 4.56 -15.21
N VAL A 82 23.02 5.16 -15.75
CA VAL A 82 22.11 6.02 -14.98
C VAL A 82 20.89 5.25 -14.46
N LEU A 83 20.53 4.14 -15.11
CA LEU A 83 19.33 3.34 -14.82
C LEU A 83 19.19 2.91 -13.34
N PRO A 84 20.25 2.46 -12.63
CA PRO A 84 20.15 2.14 -11.20
C PRO A 84 19.76 3.35 -10.33
N ILE A 85 20.24 4.55 -10.66
CA ILE A 85 19.92 5.79 -9.94
C ILE A 85 18.45 6.12 -10.16
N ILE A 86 17.97 6.03 -11.41
CA ILE A 86 16.57 6.25 -11.78
C ILE A 86 15.66 5.29 -11.00
N ILE A 87 16.02 4.01 -10.92
CA ILE A 87 15.27 3.00 -10.16
C ILE A 87 15.12 3.41 -8.69
N VAL A 88 16.20 3.82 -8.03
CA VAL A 88 16.18 4.22 -6.61
C VAL A 88 15.28 5.44 -6.41
N VAL A 89 15.36 6.43 -7.31
CA VAL A 89 14.52 7.63 -7.25
C VAL A 89 13.05 7.29 -7.46
N ILE A 90 12.72 6.44 -8.44
CA ILE A 90 11.36 5.97 -8.70
C ILE A 90 10.81 5.24 -7.47
N TYR A 91 11.58 4.34 -6.86
CA TYR A 91 11.16 3.62 -5.66
C TYR A 91 10.86 4.57 -4.49
N LEU A 92 11.74 5.54 -4.24
CA LEU A 92 11.54 6.55 -3.19
C LEU A 92 10.27 7.36 -3.45
N ALA A 93 10.07 7.83 -4.68
CA ALA A 93 8.90 8.60 -5.07
C ALA A 93 7.61 7.77 -4.91
N MET A 94 7.61 6.52 -5.37
CA MET A 94 6.50 5.59 -5.19
C MET A 94 6.18 5.40 -3.71
N TYR A 95 7.17 5.13 -2.87
CA TYR A 95 6.96 4.96 -1.43
C TYR A 95 6.29 6.18 -0.79
N ILE A 96 6.75 7.39 -1.10
CA ILE A 96 6.19 8.64 -0.56
C ILE A 96 4.75 8.83 -1.03
N ILE A 97 4.48 8.65 -2.34
CA ILE A 97 3.14 8.82 -2.91
C ILE A 97 2.17 7.79 -2.34
N PHE A 98 2.53 6.51 -2.30
CA PHE A 98 1.69 5.44 -1.75
C PHE A 98 1.39 5.66 -0.27
N SER A 99 2.39 6.06 0.51
CA SER A 99 2.21 6.42 1.92
C SER A 99 1.22 7.57 2.06
N GLY A 100 1.36 8.63 1.26
CA GLY A 100 0.46 9.78 1.24
C GLY A 100 -1.00 9.39 0.92
N ILE A 101 -1.21 8.54 -0.08
CA ILE A 101 -2.54 8.03 -0.48
C ILE A 101 -3.17 7.21 0.66
N LEU A 102 -2.42 6.33 1.31
CA LEU A 102 -2.96 5.58 2.44
C LEU A 102 -3.28 6.49 3.63
N PHE A 103 -2.44 7.48 3.92
CA PHE A 103 -2.66 8.40 5.03
C PHE A 103 -3.91 9.27 4.81
N SER A 104 -4.09 9.80 3.60
CA SER A 104 -5.26 10.58 3.23
C SER A 104 -6.52 9.71 3.26
N GLY A 105 -6.48 8.52 2.67
CA GLY A 105 -7.64 7.64 2.62
C GLY A 105 -8.04 7.08 3.99
N VAL A 106 -7.09 6.73 4.87
CA VAL A 106 -7.39 6.38 6.28
C VAL A 106 -8.04 7.55 7.02
N SER A 107 -7.59 8.78 6.76
CA SER A 107 -8.17 9.98 7.38
C SER A 107 -9.62 10.20 6.93
N VAL A 108 -9.90 10.03 5.63
CA VAL A 108 -11.26 10.04 5.08
C VAL A 108 -12.11 8.92 5.69
N LEU A 109 -11.59 7.69 5.76
CA LEU A 109 -12.28 6.54 6.34
C LEU A 109 -12.67 6.77 7.80
N SER A 110 -11.83 7.47 8.54
CA SER A 110 -12.06 7.83 9.94
C SER A 110 -13.17 8.85 10.10
N GLY A 111 -13.22 9.83 9.19
CA GLY A 111 -14.32 10.78 9.09
C GLY A 111 -15.65 10.07 8.84
N ILE A 112 -15.67 9.13 7.88
CA ILE A 112 -16.86 8.30 7.57
C ILE A 112 -17.19 7.36 8.74
N GLY A 113 -16.18 6.88 9.47
CA GLY A 113 -16.35 6.03 10.64
C GLY A 113 -17.09 6.69 11.81
N LEU A 114 -17.09 8.04 11.90
CA LEU A 114 -17.75 8.77 12.98
C LEU A 114 -19.28 8.56 12.98
N PRO A 115 -20.03 8.85 11.91
CA PRO A 115 -21.46 8.57 11.87
C PRO A 115 -21.75 7.09 12.08
N ILE A 116 -20.93 6.19 11.53
CA ILE A 116 -21.10 4.73 11.69
C ILE A 116 -20.98 4.31 13.16
N SER A 117 -20.02 4.89 13.90
CA SER A 117 -19.88 4.60 15.33
C SER A 117 -21.13 4.99 16.13
N LYS A 118 -21.80 6.08 15.75
CA LYS A 118 -23.07 6.50 16.36
C LYS A 118 -24.21 5.55 16.02
N VAL A 119 -24.31 5.10 14.76
CA VAL A 119 -25.30 4.09 14.34
C VAL A 119 -25.16 2.79 15.15
N PHE A 120 -23.93 2.39 15.48
CA PHE A 120 -23.67 1.21 16.33
C PHE A 120 -23.69 1.48 17.84
N ASN A 121 -24.15 2.66 18.29
CA ASN A 121 -24.18 3.06 19.70
C ASN A 121 -22.81 2.96 20.40
N LYS A 122 -21.72 3.29 19.68
CA LYS A 122 -20.34 3.31 20.19
C LYS A 122 -19.83 4.74 20.33
N ASN A 123 -19.21 5.04 21.47
CA ASN A 123 -18.52 6.31 21.68
C ASN A 123 -17.06 6.22 21.24
N LEU A 124 -16.83 6.35 19.95
CA LEU A 124 -15.49 6.38 19.36
C LEU A 124 -15.17 7.81 18.91
N SER A 125 -14.00 8.30 19.31
CA SER A 125 -13.48 9.58 18.82
C SER A 125 -12.84 9.37 17.44
N TYR A 126 -12.62 10.47 16.71
CA TYR A 126 -11.90 10.44 15.44
C TYR A 126 -10.54 9.74 15.58
N ARG A 127 -9.80 10.01 16.67
CA ARG A 127 -8.54 9.33 16.99
C ARG A 127 -8.69 7.81 17.06
N HIS A 128 -9.73 7.31 17.74
CA HIS A 128 -9.97 5.88 17.84
C HIS A 128 -10.24 5.24 16.48
N LEU A 129 -11.07 5.90 15.67
CA LEU A 129 -11.42 5.46 14.33
C LEU A 129 -10.23 5.52 13.37
N TRP A 130 -9.38 6.52 13.50
CA TRP A 130 -8.14 6.66 12.74
C TRP A 130 -7.19 5.52 12.99
N VAL A 131 -6.96 5.22 14.27
CA VAL A 131 -6.12 4.07 14.63
C VAL A 131 -6.73 2.76 14.13
N MET A 132 -8.04 2.56 14.27
CA MET A 132 -8.71 1.37 13.75
C MET A 132 -8.59 1.25 12.22
N SER A 133 -8.78 2.35 11.50
CA SER A 133 -8.68 2.41 10.03
C SER A 133 -7.28 2.01 9.54
N CYS A 134 -6.22 2.47 10.21
CA CYS A 134 -4.84 2.06 9.92
C CYS A 134 -4.58 0.56 10.05
N TYR A 135 -5.29 -0.13 10.95
CA TYR A 135 -5.15 -1.58 11.08
C TYR A 135 -6.10 -2.33 10.12
N SER A 136 -7.26 -1.75 9.80
CA SER A 136 -8.21 -2.32 8.83
C SER A 136 -7.65 -2.46 7.42
N ILE A 137 -6.72 -1.59 7.00
CA ILE A 137 -6.08 -1.68 5.66
C ILE A 137 -5.15 -2.89 5.51
N THR A 138 -4.75 -3.55 6.60
CA THR A 138 -3.73 -4.61 6.59
C THR A 138 -4.15 -5.82 5.77
N LEU A 139 -5.34 -6.36 6.03
CA LEU A 139 -5.83 -7.53 5.31
C LEU A 139 -6.06 -7.23 3.82
N PRO A 140 -6.75 -6.13 3.43
CA PRO A 140 -6.92 -5.76 2.03
C PRO A 140 -5.60 -5.55 1.29
N VAL A 141 -4.63 -4.82 1.87
CA VAL A 141 -3.37 -4.54 1.17
C VAL A 141 -2.55 -5.82 0.99
N VAL A 142 -2.47 -6.66 2.02
CA VAL A 142 -1.71 -7.93 1.94
C VAL A 142 -2.37 -8.88 0.97
N LEU A 143 -3.69 -9.03 1.02
CA LEU A 143 -4.44 -9.90 0.11
C LEU A 143 -4.24 -9.48 -1.35
N LEU A 144 -4.45 -8.19 -1.66
CA LEU A 144 -4.27 -7.68 -3.02
C LEU A 144 -2.82 -7.75 -3.48
N THR A 145 -1.86 -7.55 -2.58
CA THR A 145 -0.44 -7.72 -2.88
C THR A 145 -0.16 -9.17 -3.28
N ILE A 146 -0.63 -10.17 -2.52
CA ILE A 146 -0.45 -11.59 -2.85
C ILE A 146 -1.06 -11.92 -4.22
N ILE A 147 -2.28 -11.43 -4.50
CA ILE A 147 -2.93 -11.67 -5.80
C ILE A 147 -2.13 -11.01 -6.95
N PHE A 148 -1.59 -9.82 -6.71
CA PHE A 148 -0.69 -9.16 -7.66
C PHE A 148 0.59 -9.98 -7.90
N LEU A 149 1.18 -10.58 -6.87
CA LEU A 149 2.33 -11.50 -7.06
C LEU A 149 1.98 -12.72 -7.90
N MET A 150 0.73 -13.18 -7.86
CA MET A 150 0.25 -14.29 -8.70
C MET A 150 0.00 -13.87 -10.16
N ASN A 151 0.35 -12.63 -10.53
CA ASN A 151 0.12 -12.06 -11.85
C ASN A 151 -1.37 -12.04 -12.25
N VAL A 152 -2.25 -11.95 -11.25
CA VAL A 152 -3.69 -11.84 -11.46
C VAL A 152 -4.08 -10.36 -11.38
N HIS A 153 -4.47 -9.81 -12.53
CA HIS A 153 -4.93 -8.43 -12.61
C HIS A 153 -6.42 -8.33 -12.25
N ILE A 154 -6.70 -7.82 -11.05
CA ILE A 154 -8.07 -7.52 -10.65
C ILE A 154 -8.44 -6.11 -11.15
N PRO A 155 -9.47 -5.96 -12.00
CA PRO A 155 -9.95 -4.64 -12.41
C PRO A 155 -10.49 -3.88 -11.19
N TYR A 156 -10.34 -2.56 -11.19
CA TYR A 156 -10.85 -1.70 -10.12
C TYR A 156 -10.30 -2.04 -8.71
N SER A 157 -9.07 -2.57 -8.62
CA SER A 157 -8.40 -2.95 -7.37
C SER A 157 -8.39 -1.84 -6.31
N PHE A 158 -8.30 -0.58 -6.72
CA PHE A 158 -8.42 0.59 -5.84
C PHE A 158 -9.76 0.63 -5.08
N PHE A 159 -10.87 0.45 -5.77
CA PHE A 159 -12.20 0.48 -5.15
C PHE A 159 -12.43 -0.75 -4.27
N LEU A 160 -11.95 -1.92 -4.70
CA LEU A 160 -12.01 -3.15 -3.89
C LEU A 160 -11.21 -3.02 -2.60
N PHE A 161 -10.02 -2.42 -2.65
CA PHE A 161 -9.19 -2.15 -1.48
C PHE A 161 -9.96 -1.29 -0.46
N TRP A 162 -10.50 -0.16 -0.88
CA TRP A 162 -11.22 0.75 0.01
C TRP A 162 -12.54 0.15 0.51
N GLY A 163 -13.28 -0.54 -0.35
CA GLY A 163 -14.52 -1.23 0.02
C GLY A 163 -14.30 -2.31 1.07
N LEU A 164 -13.29 -3.17 0.88
CA LEU A 164 -12.95 -4.21 1.86
C LEU A 164 -12.45 -3.61 3.17
N THR A 165 -11.63 -2.55 3.11
CA THR A 165 -11.16 -1.83 4.30
C THR A 165 -12.33 -1.24 5.09
N PHE A 166 -13.30 -0.65 4.39
CA PHE A 166 -14.50 -0.09 4.99
C PHE A 166 -15.34 -1.16 5.71
N ILE A 167 -15.55 -2.31 5.07
CA ILE A 167 -16.27 -3.45 5.68
C ILE A 167 -15.55 -3.91 6.96
N ILE A 168 -14.24 -4.08 6.90
CA ILE A 168 -13.43 -4.49 8.06
C ILE A 168 -13.53 -3.46 9.20
N LEU A 169 -13.45 -2.16 8.87
CA LEU A 169 -13.62 -1.09 9.84
C LEU A 169 -15.00 -1.13 10.49
N ALA A 170 -16.08 -1.24 9.71
CA ALA A 170 -17.45 -1.29 10.22
C ALA A 170 -17.66 -2.48 11.18
N ILE A 171 -17.15 -3.66 10.84
CA ILE A 171 -17.18 -4.84 11.71
C ILE A 171 -16.37 -4.60 12.99
N ALA A 172 -15.18 -4.00 12.88
CA ALA A 172 -14.33 -3.70 14.02
C ALA A 172 -15.00 -2.67 14.97
N ILE A 173 -15.69 -1.67 14.43
CA ILE A 173 -16.49 -0.69 15.20
C ILE A 173 -17.60 -1.43 15.96
N ASN A 174 -18.38 -2.27 15.27
CA ASN A 174 -19.47 -3.02 15.90
C ASN A 174 -18.96 -3.90 17.07
N LYS A 175 -17.79 -4.54 16.89
CA LYS A 175 -17.14 -5.37 17.93
C LYS A 175 -16.51 -4.59 19.08
N SER A 176 -16.42 -3.26 19.02
CA SER A 176 -15.92 -2.45 20.14
C SER A 176 -16.89 -2.52 21.34
N PRO A 177 -16.42 -2.44 22.60
CA PRO A 177 -17.30 -2.49 23.76
C PRO A 177 -18.29 -1.34 23.75
N VAL A 178 -19.53 -1.63 24.14
CA VAL A 178 -20.62 -0.66 24.25
C VAL A 178 -20.32 0.26 25.43
N LYS A 179 -20.76 1.52 25.34
CA LYS A 179 -20.78 2.45 26.47
C LYS A 179 -21.59 1.80 27.61
N LYS A 180 -21.02 1.68 28.81
CA LYS A 180 -21.84 1.52 30.01
C LYS A 180 -22.50 2.85 30.34
#